data_AF-A0A8H7VXY6-F1
#
_entry.id   AF-A0A8H7VXY6-F1
#
_cell.length_a   1.000
_cell.length_b   1.000
_cell.length_c   1.000
_cell.angle_alpha   90.00
_cell.angle_beta   90.00
_cell.angle_gamma   90.00
#
_symmetry.space_group_name_H-M   'P 1'
#
loop_
_entity.id
_entity.type
_entity.pdbx_description
1 polymer ?
#
loop_
_entity_poly.entity_id
_entity_poly.type
_entity_poly.pdbx_seq_one_letter_code
_entity_poly.pdbx_strand_id
1 'polypeptide(L)'
;MPCNLSDFCVQLPKVELHAHLNGSLSPATMRELVERKKATKPELANFRIPDSLEMESFFPLFKFIYQLTDDVESVRVAARNVIDEFARDGVKYLELRSTPRKNEETGMTKRTYLDTVLSVVEEPRQDIVVKFIISIDRRNTLEEAQEVVDLALAFQSRGIVAIDLCGDVHTGSFENLRPAFERAQANGLPTDDKGVFFSDLSNEYKLASEVFKLTHEELFEISLRSIDAIFSDEKIKNELRRQWLDWKENFKGF
;
A
#
# COMPACT_ATOMS: atom_id res chain seq x y z
N MET A 1 -4.57 -34.46 -2.31
CA MET A 1 -5.13 -33.95 -1.03
C MET A 1 -5.66 -32.56 -1.32
N PRO A 2 -6.81 -32.14 -0.76
CA PRO A 2 -7.23 -30.75 -0.88
C PRO A 2 -6.12 -29.85 -0.32
N CYS A 3 -5.87 -28.74 -1.01
CA CYS A 3 -4.95 -27.70 -0.56
C CYS A 3 -5.36 -27.27 0.85
N ASN A 4 -4.41 -27.17 1.79
CA ASN A 4 -4.75 -26.62 3.10
C ASN A 4 -5.12 -25.13 2.94
N LEU A 5 -5.90 -24.58 3.88
CA LEU A 5 -6.43 -23.21 3.77
C LEU A 5 -5.32 -22.15 3.60
N SER A 6 -4.17 -22.34 4.24
CA SER A 6 -3.04 -21.41 4.13
C SER A 6 -2.49 -21.36 2.72
N ASP A 7 -2.20 -22.54 2.15
CA ASP A 7 -1.69 -22.67 0.79
C ASP A 7 -2.73 -22.20 -0.24
N PHE A 8 -4.02 -22.35 0.05
CA PHE A 8 -5.11 -21.86 -0.78
C PHE A 8 -5.14 -20.32 -0.78
N CYS A 9 -5.13 -19.69 0.41
CA CYS A 9 -5.17 -18.23 0.54
C CYS A 9 -3.98 -17.54 -0.14
N VAL A 10 -2.79 -18.13 -0.09
CA VAL A 10 -1.60 -17.58 -0.79
C VAL A 10 -1.76 -17.70 -2.31
N GLN A 11 -2.23 -18.87 -2.80
CA GLN A 11 -2.37 -19.10 -4.25
C GLN A 11 -3.56 -18.37 -4.88
N LEU A 12 -4.60 -18.05 -4.09
CA LEU A 12 -5.75 -17.30 -4.55
C LEU A 12 -5.30 -15.93 -5.10
N PRO A 13 -5.59 -15.58 -6.36
CA PRO A 13 -5.32 -14.24 -6.86
C PRO A 13 -6.14 -13.22 -6.07
N LYS A 14 -5.52 -12.11 -5.69
CA LYS A 14 -6.12 -11.05 -4.84
C LYS A 14 -5.87 -9.67 -5.44
N VAL A 15 -6.71 -8.70 -5.10
CA VAL A 15 -6.41 -7.28 -5.26
C VAL A 15 -6.25 -6.65 -3.88
N GLU A 16 -5.22 -5.81 -3.72
CA GLU A 16 -5.02 -5.00 -2.52
C GLU A 16 -5.34 -3.56 -2.87
N LEU A 17 -6.33 -3.01 -2.17
CA LEU A 17 -6.81 -1.66 -2.41
C LEU A 17 -6.34 -0.67 -1.36
N HIS A 18 -5.87 -1.12 -0.19
CA HIS A 18 -5.54 -0.27 0.93
C HIS A 18 -4.25 -0.71 1.64
N ALA A 19 -3.10 -0.40 1.04
CA ALA A 19 -1.79 -0.68 1.63
C ALA A 19 -0.94 0.59 1.73
N HIS A 20 -0.70 1.06 2.96
CA HIS A 20 0.24 2.17 3.20
C HIS A 20 1.67 1.66 3.07
N LEU A 21 2.53 2.33 2.29
CA LEU A 21 3.93 1.92 2.10
C LEU A 21 4.68 1.74 3.44
N ASN A 22 4.67 2.77 4.28
CA ASN A 22 5.24 2.70 5.63
C ASN A 22 4.47 1.72 6.53
N GLY A 23 3.21 1.45 6.19
CA GLY A 23 2.35 0.49 6.85
C GLY A 23 2.64 -0.98 6.49
N SER A 24 3.35 -1.22 5.40
CA SER A 24 3.50 -2.56 4.83
C SER A 24 4.93 -3.07 4.92
N LEU A 25 5.82 -2.40 5.66
CA LEU A 25 7.18 -2.88 5.84
C LEU A 25 7.17 -4.17 6.67
N SER A 26 7.54 -5.29 6.05
CA SER A 26 7.74 -6.53 6.78
C SER A 26 8.89 -6.42 7.79
N PRO A 27 8.93 -7.28 8.83
CA PRO A 27 10.10 -7.39 9.71
C PRO A 27 11.41 -7.63 8.97
N ALA A 28 11.39 -8.36 7.85
CA ALA A 28 12.58 -8.59 7.02
C ALA A 28 13.04 -7.29 6.34
N THR A 29 12.12 -6.54 5.73
CA THR A 29 12.41 -5.24 5.11
C THR A 29 12.89 -4.21 6.13
N MET A 30 12.27 -4.15 7.32
CA MET A 30 12.74 -3.28 8.40
C MET A 30 14.17 -3.63 8.83
N ARG A 31 14.52 -4.93 8.94
CA ARG A 31 15.88 -5.38 9.26
C ARG A 31 16.89 -5.00 8.18
N GLU A 32 16.53 -5.10 6.90
CA GLU A 32 17.38 -4.64 5.79
C GLU A 32 17.65 -3.13 5.87
N LEU A 33 16.61 -2.33 6.10
CA LEU A 33 16.73 -0.87 6.21
C LEU A 33 17.58 -0.46 7.43
N VAL A 34 17.46 -1.15 8.57
CA VAL A 34 18.34 -0.96 9.73
C VAL A 34 19.79 -1.21 9.35
N GLU A 35 20.07 -2.32 8.68
CA GLU A 35 21.43 -2.70 8.28
C GLU A 35 22.07 -1.65 7.36
N ARG A 36 21.29 -1.09 6.43
CA ARG A 36 21.74 0.01 5.55
C ARG A 36 22.01 1.31 6.31
N LYS A 37 21.23 1.59 7.35
CA LYS A 37 21.29 2.86 8.10
C LYS A 37 22.24 2.85 9.29
N LYS A 38 22.62 1.69 9.83
CA LYS A 38 23.38 1.61 11.10
C LYS A 38 24.70 2.39 11.08
N ALA A 39 25.31 2.59 9.90
CA ALA A 39 26.54 3.37 9.77
C ALA A 39 26.32 4.88 10.01
N THR A 40 25.16 5.41 9.61
CA THR A 40 24.80 6.84 9.75
C THR A 40 23.90 7.10 10.94
N LYS A 41 23.16 6.08 11.39
CA LYS A 41 22.15 6.13 12.47
C LYS A 41 22.27 4.90 13.37
N PRO A 42 23.35 4.78 14.16
CA PRO A 42 23.62 3.61 14.99
C PRO A 42 22.55 3.36 16.06
N GLU A 43 21.80 4.39 16.46
CA GLU A 43 20.70 4.28 17.41
C GLU A 43 19.56 3.36 16.92
N LEU A 44 19.38 3.24 15.61
CA LEU A 44 18.34 2.39 15.02
C LEU A 44 18.65 0.90 15.17
N ALA A 45 19.92 0.53 15.31
CA ALA A 45 20.34 -0.87 15.43
C ALA A 45 19.85 -1.52 16.74
N ASN A 46 19.56 -0.71 17.76
CA ASN A 46 19.08 -1.19 19.06
C ASN A 46 17.56 -1.34 19.12
N PHE A 47 16.83 -0.93 18.07
CA PHE A 47 15.38 -1.04 18.05
C PHE A 47 14.96 -2.50 17.85
N ARG A 48 14.16 -3.03 18.76
CA ARG A 48 13.64 -4.40 18.66
C ARG A 48 12.50 -4.44 17.65
N ILE A 49 12.78 -4.96 16.46
CA ILE A 49 11.76 -5.29 15.47
C ILE A 49 11.03 -6.56 15.92
N PRO A 50 9.73 -6.50 16.23
CA PRO A 50 9.00 -7.68 16.64
C PRO A 50 8.75 -8.60 15.43
N ASP A 51 8.64 -9.91 15.69
CA ASP A 51 8.37 -10.89 14.63
C ASP A 51 6.89 -10.95 14.26
N SER A 52 6.00 -10.42 15.12
CA SER A 52 4.57 -10.18 14.86
C SER A 52 4.15 -8.83 15.44
N LEU A 53 3.25 -8.13 14.75
CA LEU A 53 2.79 -6.79 15.14
C LEU A 53 1.36 -6.87 15.69
N GLU A 54 1.21 -6.82 17.02
CA GLU A 54 -0.10 -6.63 17.65
C GLU A 54 -0.48 -5.14 17.65
N MET A 55 -1.78 -4.84 17.47
CA MET A 55 -2.31 -3.48 17.27
C MET A 55 -1.96 -2.48 18.38
N GLU A 56 -1.75 -2.92 19.63
CA GLU A 56 -1.54 -2.02 20.77
C GLU A 56 -0.13 -1.42 20.84
N SER A 57 0.86 -1.99 20.14
CA SER A 57 2.26 -1.51 20.12
C SER A 57 2.63 -0.68 18.88
N PHE A 58 1.61 -0.19 18.18
CA PHE A 58 1.70 0.20 16.78
C PHE A 58 2.19 1.64 16.51
N PHE A 59 1.65 2.62 17.23
CA PHE A 59 2.01 4.03 17.00
C PHE A 59 3.48 4.36 17.31
N PRO A 60 4.11 3.82 18.37
CA PRO A 60 5.53 4.03 18.62
C PRO A 60 6.42 3.49 17.48
N LEU A 61 5.98 2.41 16.82
CA LEU A 61 6.71 1.80 15.71
C LEU A 61 6.74 2.70 14.47
N PHE A 62 5.70 3.50 14.21
CA PHE A 62 5.71 4.42 13.08
C PHE A 62 6.84 5.44 13.16
N LYS A 63 7.18 5.95 14.35
CA LYS A 63 8.31 6.87 14.50
C LYS A 63 9.60 6.21 14.03
N PHE A 64 9.80 4.95 14.40
CA PHE A 64 10.95 4.15 13.96
C PHE A 64 10.92 3.89 12.45
N ILE A 65 9.79 3.44 11.90
CA ILE A 65 9.59 3.22 10.46
C ILE A 65 9.89 4.49 9.65
N TYR A 66 9.47 5.65 10.14
CA TYR A 66 9.75 6.92 9.49
C TYR A 66 11.24 7.27 9.51
N GLN A 67 11.98 6.90 10.57
CA GLN A 67 13.43 7.02 10.60
C GLN A 67 14.13 6.01 9.66
N LEU A 68 13.50 4.87 9.36
CA LEU A 68 13.99 3.90 8.38
C LEU A 68 13.78 4.31 6.93
N THR A 69 12.90 5.28 6.66
CA THR A 69 12.50 5.68 5.30
C THR A 69 12.66 7.19 5.08
N ASP A 70 13.65 7.79 5.73
CA ASP A 70 13.85 9.24 5.73
C ASP A 70 14.85 9.76 4.69
N ASP A 71 15.25 8.92 3.75
CA ASP A 71 16.05 9.28 2.57
C ASP A 71 15.54 8.53 1.32
N VAL A 72 15.93 9.03 0.15
CA VAL A 72 15.49 8.53 -1.17
C VAL A 72 15.82 7.06 -1.39
N GLU A 73 17.03 6.60 -1.03
CA GLU A 73 17.42 5.22 -1.29
C GLU A 73 16.63 4.25 -0.40
N SER A 74 16.43 4.61 0.86
CA SER A 74 15.63 3.83 1.79
C SER A 74 14.15 3.74 1.36
N VAL A 75 13.59 4.83 0.81
CA VAL A 75 12.23 4.83 0.24
C VAL A 75 12.13 3.92 -0.98
N ARG A 76 13.16 3.91 -1.84
CA ARG A 76 13.24 3.01 -3.01
C ARG A 76 13.23 1.55 -2.59
N VAL A 77 14.06 1.18 -1.63
CA VAL A 77 14.14 -0.18 -1.07
C VAL A 77 12.81 -0.59 -0.45
N ALA A 78 12.24 0.28 0.39
CA ALA A 78 10.93 0.05 0.99
C ALA A 78 9.86 -0.22 -0.07
N ALA A 79 9.73 0.65 -1.07
CA ALA A 79 8.71 0.52 -2.11
C ALA A 79 8.88 -0.78 -2.92
N ARG A 80 10.11 -1.11 -3.31
CA ARG A 80 10.41 -2.33 -4.06
C ARG A 80 10.05 -3.58 -3.26
N ASN A 81 10.55 -3.67 -2.02
CA ASN A 81 10.34 -4.84 -1.19
C ASN A 81 8.85 -5.05 -0.87
N VAL A 82 8.11 -3.97 -0.56
CA VAL A 82 6.66 -4.07 -0.29
C VAL A 82 5.90 -4.58 -1.52
N ILE A 83 6.20 -4.07 -2.72
CA ILE A 83 5.58 -4.55 -3.95
C ILE A 83 5.91 -6.03 -4.20
N ASP A 84 7.18 -6.42 -4.02
CA ASP A 84 7.64 -7.80 -4.20
C ASP A 84 7.02 -8.75 -3.15
N GLU A 85 6.77 -8.28 -1.93
CA GLU A 85 6.09 -9.02 -0.88
C GLU A 85 4.62 -9.27 -1.23
N PHE A 86 3.88 -8.24 -1.66
CA PHE A 86 2.50 -8.40 -2.14
C PHE A 86 2.38 -9.33 -3.35
N ALA A 87 3.28 -9.20 -4.31
CA ALA A 87 3.30 -10.07 -5.49
C ALA A 87 3.52 -11.55 -5.09
N ARG A 88 4.43 -11.80 -4.13
CA ARG A 88 4.68 -13.14 -3.57
C ARG A 88 3.49 -13.68 -2.76
N ASP A 89 2.71 -12.81 -2.15
CA ASP A 89 1.46 -13.17 -1.47
C ASP A 89 0.30 -13.39 -2.46
N GLY A 90 0.53 -13.41 -3.77
CA GLY A 90 -0.50 -13.70 -4.78
C GLY A 90 -1.39 -12.50 -5.14
N VAL A 91 -1.02 -11.28 -4.71
CA VAL A 91 -1.69 -10.05 -5.17
C VAL A 91 -1.36 -9.79 -6.63
N LYS A 92 -2.39 -9.56 -7.45
CA LYS A 92 -2.27 -9.27 -8.89
C LYS A 92 -2.49 -7.80 -9.23
N TYR A 93 -3.13 -7.06 -8.34
CA TYR A 93 -3.33 -5.63 -8.46
C TYR A 93 -3.17 -4.96 -7.10
N LEU A 94 -2.34 -3.92 -7.03
CA LEU A 94 -2.04 -3.18 -5.81
C LEU A 94 -2.24 -1.68 -6.01
N GLU A 95 -3.09 -1.08 -5.19
CA GLU A 95 -3.14 0.37 -4.96
C GLU A 95 -2.32 0.72 -3.72
N LEU A 96 -1.03 0.94 -3.94
CA LEU A 96 -0.10 1.34 -2.89
C LEU A 96 -0.32 2.81 -2.57
N ARG A 97 -0.40 3.16 -1.29
CA ARG A 97 -0.58 4.55 -0.86
C ARG A 97 0.56 5.05 0.01
N SER A 98 0.89 6.33 -0.11
CA SER A 98 1.81 6.95 0.84
C SER A 98 1.69 8.47 0.88
N THR A 99 1.96 9.05 2.04
CA THR A 99 2.08 10.50 2.24
C THR A 99 3.46 10.95 1.77
N PRO A 100 3.57 11.87 0.80
CA PRO A 100 4.87 12.43 0.40
C PRO A 100 5.56 13.12 1.57
N ARG A 101 6.83 12.77 1.83
CA ARG A 101 7.59 13.30 2.96
C ARG A 101 8.77 14.16 2.51
N LYS A 102 9.14 15.12 3.37
CA LYS A 102 10.37 15.88 3.27
C LYS A 102 11.27 15.59 4.46
N ASN A 103 12.58 15.66 4.25
CA ASN A 103 13.59 15.60 5.29
C ASN A 103 14.76 16.52 4.88
N GLU A 104 14.98 17.57 5.66
CA GLU A 104 16.02 18.57 5.38
C GLU A 104 17.43 18.01 5.63
N GLU A 105 17.60 17.10 6.59
CA GLU A 105 18.90 16.50 6.92
C GLU A 105 19.45 15.64 5.77
N THR A 106 18.55 14.96 5.04
CA THR A 106 18.90 14.09 3.91
C THR A 106 18.68 14.77 2.56
N GLY A 107 18.15 15.99 2.54
CA GLY A 107 17.78 16.73 1.32
C GLY A 107 16.58 16.16 0.57
N MET A 108 15.86 15.18 1.14
CA MET A 108 14.69 14.58 0.51
C MET A 108 13.52 15.57 0.51
N THR A 109 12.98 15.87 -0.67
CA THR A 109 11.76 16.67 -0.85
C THR A 109 10.54 15.79 -1.09
N LYS A 110 9.32 16.32 -0.93
CA LYS A 110 8.08 15.61 -1.31
C LYS A 110 8.09 15.15 -2.76
N ARG A 111 8.63 15.99 -3.66
CA ARG A 111 8.79 15.68 -5.09
C ARG A 111 9.77 14.53 -5.32
N THR A 112 10.95 14.55 -4.71
CA THR A 112 11.94 13.47 -4.88
C THR A 112 11.47 12.16 -4.23
N TYR A 113 10.75 12.25 -3.11
CA TYR A 113 10.08 11.09 -2.50
C TYR A 113 9.11 10.45 -3.49
N LEU A 114 8.19 11.26 -4.03
CA LEU A 114 7.15 10.78 -4.94
C LEU A 114 7.74 10.23 -6.24
N ASP A 115 8.69 10.95 -6.84
CA ASP A 115 9.41 10.52 -8.04
C ASP A 115 10.10 9.17 -7.84
N THR A 116 10.68 8.96 -6.65
CA THR A 116 11.32 7.69 -6.28
C THR A 116 10.32 6.55 -6.19
N VAL A 117 9.21 6.72 -5.47
CA VAL A 117 8.19 5.67 -5.35
C VAL A 117 7.59 5.35 -6.72
N LEU A 118 7.23 6.37 -7.50
CA LEU A 118 6.64 6.18 -8.81
C LEU A 118 7.61 5.50 -9.79
N SER A 119 8.91 5.80 -9.71
CA SER A 119 9.90 5.09 -10.54
C SER A 119 9.94 3.58 -10.27
N VAL A 120 9.57 3.13 -9.07
CA VAL A 120 9.44 1.71 -8.73
C VAL A 120 8.09 1.15 -9.17
N VAL A 121 7.01 1.93 -9.02
CA VAL A 121 5.65 1.56 -9.48
C VAL A 121 5.60 1.37 -11.01
N GLU A 122 6.36 2.17 -11.75
CA GLU A 122 6.44 2.13 -13.22
C GLU A 122 7.29 0.97 -13.77
N GLU A 123 8.00 0.25 -12.90
CA GLU A 123 8.84 -0.87 -13.34
C GLU A 123 7.98 -1.94 -14.02
N PRO A 124 8.37 -2.41 -15.23
CA PRO A 124 7.58 -3.38 -15.96
C PRO A 124 7.53 -4.71 -15.18
N ARG A 125 6.32 -5.16 -14.88
CA ARG A 125 6.03 -6.36 -14.09
C ARG A 125 5.03 -7.26 -14.81
N GLN A 126 5.18 -8.57 -14.61
CA GLN A 126 4.29 -9.60 -15.18
C GLN A 126 3.43 -10.28 -14.11
N ASP A 127 3.81 -10.11 -12.85
CA ASP A 127 3.26 -10.78 -11.68
C ASP A 127 2.21 -9.94 -10.95
N ILE A 128 2.35 -8.61 -10.98
CA ILE A 128 1.47 -7.64 -10.31
C ILE A 128 1.35 -6.34 -11.11
N VAL A 129 0.15 -5.77 -11.17
CA VAL A 129 -0.09 -4.39 -11.63
C VAL A 129 -0.11 -3.47 -10.42
N VAL A 130 0.69 -2.39 -10.44
CA VAL A 130 0.75 -1.45 -9.32
C VAL A 130 0.26 -0.08 -9.76
N LYS A 131 -0.58 0.52 -8.93
CA LYS A 131 -1.03 1.92 -9.00
C LYS A 131 -0.71 2.62 -7.69
N PHE A 132 -0.67 3.94 -7.72
CA PHE A 132 -0.32 4.74 -6.57
C PHE A 132 -1.45 5.67 -6.15
N ILE A 133 -1.70 5.76 -4.85
CA ILE A 133 -2.58 6.74 -4.22
C ILE A 133 -1.73 7.66 -3.36
N ILE A 134 -1.84 8.96 -3.60
CA ILE A 134 -1.08 9.96 -2.86
C ILE A 134 -1.90 10.45 -1.66
N SER A 135 -1.34 10.31 -0.46
CA SER A 135 -2.07 10.58 0.78
C SER A 135 -1.89 12.01 1.27
N ILE A 136 -2.97 12.61 1.76
CA ILE A 136 -2.98 13.87 2.52
C ILE A 136 -3.15 13.52 4.00
N ASP A 137 -2.26 14.02 4.85
CA ASP A 137 -2.36 13.78 6.31
C ASP A 137 -3.37 14.75 6.92
N ARG A 138 -4.25 14.26 7.81
CA ARG A 138 -5.21 15.09 8.57
C ARG A 138 -4.59 16.26 9.30
N ARG A 139 -3.30 16.17 9.65
CA ARG A 139 -2.54 17.22 10.33
C ARG A 139 -2.03 18.30 9.38
N ASN A 140 -2.13 18.12 8.07
CA ASN A 140 -1.69 19.11 7.11
C ASN A 140 -2.51 20.40 7.21
N THR A 141 -1.88 21.52 6.87
CA THR A 141 -2.63 22.74 6.55
C THR A 141 -3.28 22.62 5.18
N LEU A 142 -4.21 23.53 4.87
CA LEU A 142 -4.80 23.58 3.53
C LEU A 142 -3.72 23.79 2.45
N GLU A 143 -2.74 24.65 2.70
CA GLU A 143 -1.64 24.91 1.77
C GLU A 143 -0.80 23.66 1.52
N GLU A 144 -0.48 22.89 2.57
CA GLU A 144 0.25 21.63 2.43
C GLU A 144 -0.56 20.56 1.68
N ALA A 145 -1.88 20.51 1.88
CA ALA A 145 -2.77 19.63 1.14
C ALA A 145 -2.87 20.03 -0.34
N GLN A 146 -2.92 21.35 -0.62
CA GLN A 146 -2.89 21.87 -2.00
C GLN A 146 -1.57 21.54 -2.71
N GLU A 147 -0.43 21.59 -2.00
CA GLU A 147 0.86 21.14 -2.52
C GLU A 147 0.84 19.65 -2.89
N VAL A 148 0.21 18.81 -2.07
CA VAL A 148 0.05 17.38 -2.37
C VAL A 148 -0.83 17.19 -3.61
N VAL A 149 -1.91 17.96 -3.76
CA VAL A 149 -2.75 17.94 -4.97
C VAL A 149 -1.97 18.40 -6.20
N ASP A 150 -1.12 19.43 -6.10
CA ASP A 150 -0.26 19.87 -7.20
C ASP A 150 0.69 18.75 -7.65
N LEU A 151 1.28 18.02 -6.70
CA LEU A 151 2.11 16.87 -6.99
C LEU A 151 1.29 15.73 -7.62
N ALA A 152 0.10 15.44 -7.11
CA ALA A 152 -0.79 14.42 -7.66
C ALA A 152 -1.10 14.68 -9.14
N LEU A 153 -1.45 15.92 -9.48
CA LEU A 153 -1.76 16.35 -10.84
C LEU A 153 -0.52 16.32 -11.74
N ALA A 154 0.63 16.79 -11.24
CA ALA A 154 1.88 16.81 -12.00
C ALA A 154 2.41 15.41 -12.33
N PHE A 155 2.08 14.40 -11.53
CA PHE A 155 2.52 13.02 -11.69
C PHE A 155 1.39 12.05 -12.06
N GLN A 156 0.20 12.55 -12.44
CA GLN A 156 -0.98 11.73 -12.73
C GLN A 156 -0.72 10.66 -13.81
N SER A 157 0.00 11.02 -14.87
CA SER A 157 0.34 10.11 -15.97
C SER A 157 1.33 9.00 -15.60
N ARG A 158 1.91 9.05 -14.38
CA ARG A 158 2.95 8.14 -13.88
C ARG A 158 2.41 7.05 -12.95
N GLY A 159 1.09 6.85 -12.96
CA GLY A 159 0.43 5.78 -12.20
C GLY A 159 -0.29 6.23 -10.93
N ILE A 160 -0.41 7.55 -10.69
CA ILE A 160 -1.29 8.07 -9.64
C ILE A 160 -2.74 7.94 -10.10
N VAL A 161 -3.57 7.25 -9.31
CA VAL A 161 -4.97 6.97 -9.66
C VAL A 161 -5.97 7.59 -8.71
N ALA A 162 -5.54 8.00 -7.51
CA ALA A 162 -6.42 8.61 -6.52
C ALA A 162 -5.62 9.46 -5.52
N ILE A 163 -6.35 10.22 -4.69
CA ILE A 163 -5.85 10.80 -3.45
C ILE A 163 -6.60 10.19 -2.26
N ASP A 164 -6.01 10.16 -1.06
CA ASP A 164 -6.70 9.74 0.17
C ASP A 164 -6.45 10.70 1.33
N LEU A 165 -7.19 10.48 2.42
CA LEU A 165 -7.01 11.15 3.70
C LEU A 165 -6.52 10.16 4.78
N CYS A 166 -5.33 10.39 5.33
CA CYS A 166 -4.71 9.51 6.33
C CYS A 166 -4.39 10.24 7.65
N GLY A 167 -3.78 9.51 8.59
CA GLY A 167 -3.34 10.07 9.87
C GLY A 167 -4.36 9.91 11.01
N ASP A 168 -4.04 10.49 12.17
CA ASP A 168 -4.82 10.33 13.40
C ASP A 168 -6.20 11.00 13.27
N VAL A 169 -7.26 10.19 13.38
CA VAL A 169 -8.67 10.62 13.27
C VAL A 169 -9.10 11.57 14.39
N HIS A 170 -8.38 11.62 15.49
CA HIS A 170 -8.61 12.56 16.58
C HIS A 170 -7.95 13.92 16.36
N THR A 171 -7.21 14.09 15.26
CA THR A 171 -6.49 15.32 14.92
C THR A 171 -6.95 15.89 13.57
N GLY A 172 -6.85 17.22 13.45
CA GLY A 172 -7.26 17.94 12.25
C GLY A 172 -8.77 18.04 12.07
N SER A 173 -9.18 18.68 10.96
CA SER A 173 -10.58 18.76 10.54
C SER A 173 -10.64 18.57 9.03
N PHE A 174 -11.43 17.61 8.58
CA PHE A 174 -11.66 17.41 7.15
C PHE A 174 -12.23 18.68 6.49
N GLU A 175 -13.02 19.47 7.22
CA GLU A 175 -13.57 20.74 6.71
C GLU A 175 -12.49 21.71 6.22
N ASN A 176 -11.34 21.72 6.90
CA ASN A 176 -10.22 22.58 6.52
C ASN A 176 -9.52 22.08 5.25
N LEU A 177 -9.59 20.78 4.97
CA LEU A 177 -8.91 20.13 3.85
C LEU A 177 -9.84 19.90 2.66
N ARG A 178 -11.17 19.94 2.87
CA ARG A 178 -12.20 19.76 1.85
C ARG A 178 -11.92 20.52 0.55
N PRO A 179 -11.48 21.79 0.55
CA PRO A 179 -11.19 22.50 -0.71
C PRO A 179 -10.07 21.86 -1.55
N ALA A 180 -9.12 21.16 -0.93
CA ALA A 180 -8.08 20.41 -1.67
C ALA A 180 -8.66 19.16 -2.34
N PHE A 181 -9.53 18.42 -1.63
CA PHE A 181 -10.20 17.23 -2.18
C PHE A 181 -11.18 17.60 -3.31
N GLU A 182 -11.95 18.68 -3.14
CA GLU A 182 -12.83 19.21 -4.19
C GLU A 182 -12.03 19.60 -5.44
N ARG A 183 -10.87 20.24 -5.27
CA ARG A 183 -9.97 20.57 -6.37
C ARG A 183 -9.45 19.32 -7.09
N ALA A 184 -9.04 18.29 -6.35
CA ALA A 184 -8.57 17.04 -6.94
C ALA A 184 -9.67 16.36 -7.76
N GLN A 185 -10.88 16.26 -7.21
CA GLN A 185 -12.04 15.70 -7.92
C GLN A 185 -12.39 16.50 -9.18
N ALA A 186 -12.36 17.84 -9.12
CA ALA A 186 -12.60 18.70 -10.27
C ALA A 186 -11.58 18.51 -11.41
N ASN A 187 -10.40 17.94 -11.10
CA ASN A 187 -9.35 17.61 -12.07
C ASN A 187 -9.29 16.09 -12.38
N GLY A 188 -10.31 15.32 -12.00
CA GLY A 188 -10.44 13.91 -12.37
C GLY A 188 -9.65 12.95 -11.48
N LEU A 189 -9.20 13.36 -10.30
CA LEU A 189 -8.64 12.46 -9.28
C LEU A 189 -9.74 12.01 -8.31
N PRO A 190 -10.13 10.73 -8.29
CA PRO A 190 -11.05 10.20 -7.29
C PRO A 190 -10.42 10.21 -5.89
N THR A 191 -11.28 10.13 -4.88
CA THR A 191 -10.90 10.06 -3.46
C THR A 191 -11.13 8.66 -2.94
N ASP A 192 -10.18 8.14 -2.16
CA ASP A 192 -10.32 6.87 -1.46
C ASP A 192 -10.30 7.03 0.06
N ASP A 193 -11.08 6.20 0.77
CA ASP A 193 -11.22 6.23 2.22
C ASP A 193 -11.37 4.81 2.77
N LYS A 194 -10.26 4.16 3.13
CA LYS A 194 -10.26 2.91 3.93
C LYS A 194 -9.14 2.95 4.99
N GLY A 195 -9.07 1.95 5.87
CA GLY A 195 -8.21 1.97 7.07
C GLY A 195 -7.05 0.97 7.02
N VAL A 196 -6.02 1.25 7.83
CA VAL A 196 -4.73 0.53 7.89
C VAL A 196 -4.85 -0.88 8.49
N PHE A 197 -4.25 -1.90 7.85
CA PHE A 197 -4.02 -3.22 8.46
C PHE A 197 -2.59 -3.75 8.18
N PHE A 198 -1.97 -4.34 9.20
CA PHE A 198 -0.60 -4.90 9.17
C PHE A 198 -0.67 -6.43 9.23
N SER A 199 -1.03 -7.02 8.11
CA SER A 199 -1.22 -8.45 7.92
C SER A 199 -1.09 -8.74 6.44
N ASP A 200 -0.55 -9.90 6.08
CA ASP A 200 -0.58 -10.34 4.68
C ASP A 200 -2.06 -10.46 4.25
N LEU A 201 -2.39 -10.07 3.02
CA LEU A 201 -3.77 -10.11 2.57
C LEU A 201 -4.31 -11.55 2.58
N SER A 202 -3.46 -12.55 2.34
CA SER A 202 -3.81 -13.96 2.51
C SER A 202 -4.23 -14.31 3.95
N ASN A 203 -3.60 -13.72 4.97
CA ASN A 203 -3.97 -13.90 6.36
C ASN A 203 -5.32 -13.22 6.69
N GLU A 204 -5.61 -12.05 6.11
CA GLU A 204 -6.92 -11.41 6.25
C GLU A 204 -8.05 -12.26 5.64
N TYR A 205 -7.83 -12.85 4.46
CA TYR A 205 -8.78 -13.79 3.85
C TYR A 205 -8.96 -15.06 4.70
N LYS A 206 -7.88 -15.57 5.29
CA LYS A 206 -7.93 -16.71 6.21
C LYS A 206 -8.75 -16.36 7.46
N LEU A 207 -8.47 -15.23 8.10
CA LEU A 207 -9.21 -14.75 9.28
C LEU A 207 -10.69 -14.55 8.96
N ALA A 208 -11.02 -13.96 7.81
CA ALA A 208 -12.39 -13.82 7.36
C ALA A 208 -13.08 -15.19 7.18
N SER A 209 -12.41 -16.17 6.58
CA SER A 209 -12.93 -17.53 6.45
C SER A 209 -13.14 -18.22 7.80
N GLU A 210 -12.17 -18.11 8.72
CA GLU A 210 -12.26 -18.73 10.05
C GLU A 210 -13.38 -18.13 10.90
N VAL A 211 -13.58 -16.81 10.83
CA VAL A 211 -14.61 -16.09 11.59
C VAL A 211 -15.99 -16.28 10.99
N PHE A 212 -16.14 -16.07 9.68
CA PHE A 212 -17.44 -16.10 9.00
C PHE A 212 -17.80 -17.46 8.40
N LYS A 213 -16.92 -18.47 8.55
CA LYS A 213 -17.07 -19.84 8.03
C LYS A 213 -17.25 -19.89 6.50
N LEU A 214 -16.54 -19.00 5.79
CA LEU A 214 -16.58 -18.90 4.33
C LEU A 214 -15.89 -20.09 3.68
N THR A 215 -16.53 -20.64 2.65
CA THR A 215 -15.99 -21.68 1.77
C THR A 215 -14.93 -21.11 0.81
N HIS A 216 -14.15 -21.99 0.17
CA HIS A 216 -13.21 -21.59 -0.90
C HIS A 216 -13.92 -20.87 -2.05
N GLU A 217 -15.14 -21.28 -2.39
CA GLU A 217 -15.94 -20.64 -3.45
C GLU A 217 -16.37 -19.22 -3.05
N GLU A 218 -16.81 -19.02 -1.81
CA GLU A 218 -17.18 -17.68 -1.33
C GLU A 218 -15.97 -16.75 -1.24
N LEU A 219 -14.80 -17.24 -0.81
CA LEU A 219 -13.56 -16.46 -0.82
C LEU A 219 -13.14 -16.07 -2.24
N PHE A 220 -13.26 -16.99 -3.20
CA PHE A 220 -13.01 -16.69 -4.60
C PHE A 220 -13.95 -15.61 -5.14
N GLU A 221 -15.25 -15.71 -4.86
CA GLU A 221 -16.23 -14.72 -5.31
C GLU A 221 -15.98 -13.33 -4.70
N ILE A 222 -15.61 -13.27 -3.41
CA ILE A 222 -15.21 -12.01 -2.75
C ILE A 222 -13.99 -11.42 -3.46
N SER A 223 -12.96 -12.23 -3.70
CA SER A 223 -11.76 -11.79 -4.41
C SER A 223 -12.08 -11.32 -5.83
N LEU A 224 -12.89 -12.05 -6.59
CA LEU A 224 -13.26 -11.68 -7.96
C LEU A 224 -14.04 -10.36 -8.01
N ARG A 225 -15.01 -10.17 -7.10
CA ARG A 225 -15.85 -8.96 -7.05
C ARG A 225 -15.06 -7.71 -6.67
N SER A 226 -13.96 -7.86 -5.93
CA SER A 226 -13.12 -6.73 -5.55
C SER A 226 -12.51 -5.99 -6.75
N ILE A 227 -12.39 -6.63 -7.92
CA ILE A 227 -11.94 -6.01 -9.19
C ILE A 227 -12.84 -4.84 -9.60
N ASP A 228 -14.14 -4.89 -9.27
CA ASP A 228 -15.07 -3.82 -9.66
C ASP A 228 -14.73 -2.48 -8.99
N ALA A 229 -14.07 -2.55 -7.82
CA ALA A 229 -13.74 -1.40 -6.98
C ALA A 229 -12.37 -0.76 -7.29
N ILE A 230 -11.56 -1.33 -8.19
CA ILE A 230 -10.22 -0.78 -8.50
C ILE A 230 -10.31 0.55 -9.26
N PHE A 231 -9.37 1.47 -9.03
CA PHE A 231 -9.18 2.71 -9.77
C PHE A 231 -8.32 2.51 -11.02
N SER A 232 -8.76 1.62 -11.90
CA SER A 232 -8.15 1.39 -13.21
C SER A 232 -9.22 1.22 -14.29
N ASP A 233 -8.81 1.33 -15.55
CA ASP A 233 -9.71 1.23 -16.69
C ASP A 233 -10.30 -0.18 -16.88
N GLU A 234 -11.35 -0.28 -17.70
CA GLU A 234 -12.01 -1.57 -17.99
C GLU A 234 -11.09 -2.57 -18.69
N LYS A 235 -10.03 -2.11 -19.38
CA LYS A 235 -9.05 -3.01 -19.99
C LYS A 235 -8.30 -3.78 -18.91
N ILE A 236 -7.80 -3.09 -17.88
CA ILE A 236 -7.14 -3.71 -16.72
C ILE A 236 -8.14 -4.61 -15.98
N LYS A 237 -9.36 -4.13 -15.70
CA LYS A 237 -10.38 -4.94 -15.01
C LYS A 237 -10.70 -6.24 -15.75
N ASN A 238 -10.88 -6.19 -17.07
CA ASN A 238 -11.17 -7.38 -17.88
C ASN A 238 -9.99 -8.36 -17.92
N GLU A 239 -8.76 -7.86 -17.99
CA GLU A 239 -7.57 -8.71 -17.92
C GLU A 239 -7.44 -9.41 -16.56
N LEU A 240 -7.70 -8.70 -15.46
CA LEU A 240 -7.73 -9.30 -14.12
C LEU A 240 -8.84 -10.34 -13.99
N ARG A 241 -10.07 -10.06 -14.46
CA ARG A 241 -11.17 -11.04 -14.45
C ARG A 241 -10.77 -12.32 -15.20
N ARG A 242 -10.09 -12.19 -16.34
CA ARG A 242 -9.56 -13.34 -17.10
C ARG A 242 -8.56 -14.13 -16.26
N GLN A 243 -7.61 -13.49 -15.59
CA GLN A 243 -6.64 -14.17 -14.72
C GLN A 243 -7.32 -14.95 -13.59
N TRP A 244 -8.39 -14.43 -12.99
CA TRP A 244 -9.15 -15.13 -11.94
C TRP A 244 -9.87 -16.37 -12.49
N LEU A 245 -10.53 -16.24 -13.65
CA LEU A 245 -11.23 -17.35 -14.29
C LEU A 245 -10.25 -18.43 -14.74
N ASP A 246 -9.15 -18.04 -15.39
CA ASP A 246 -8.05 -18.95 -15.77
C ASP A 246 -7.50 -19.67 -14.52
N TRP A 247 -7.33 -18.95 -13.39
CA TRP A 247 -6.91 -19.57 -12.14
C TRP A 247 -7.93 -20.59 -11.61
N LYS A 248 -9.22 -20.25 -11.57
CA LYS A 248 -10.30 -21.15 -11.11
C LYS A 248 -10.37 -22.44 -11.92
N GLU A 249 -10.21 -22.35 -13.24
CA GLU A 249 -10.20 -23.53 -14.13
C GLU A 249 -8.99 -24.44 -13.91
N ASN A 250 -7.82 -23.87 -13.58
CA ASN A 250 -6.56 -24.60 -13.48
C ASN A 250 -6.21 -25.03 -12.06
N PHE A 251 -6.83 -24.44 -11.03
CA PHE A 251 -6.52 -24.75 -9.63
C PHE A 251 -7.07 -26.13 -9.23
N LYS A 252 -6.17 -27.09 -9.02
CA LYS A 252 -6.52 -28.44 -8.56
C LYS A 252 -6.79 -28.42 -7.05
N GLY A 253 -8.06 -28.39 -6.66
CA GLY A 253 -8.45 -28.45 -5.24
C GLY A 253 -9.45 -27.38 -4.81
N PHE A 254 -10.18 -26.80 -5.77
CA PHE A 254 -11.40 -26.04 -5.54
C PHE A 254 -12.45 -26.89 -4.82
#